data_AF-A0A378MUV1-F1
#
_entry.id   AF-A0A378MUV1-F1
#
_cell.length_a   1.000
_cell.length_b   1.000
_cell.length_c   1.000
_cell.angle_alpha   90.00
_cell.angle_beta   90.00
_cell.angle_gamma   90.00
#
_symmetry.space_group_name_H-M   'P 1'
#
loop_
_entity.id
_entity.type
_entity.pdbx_description
1 polymer ?
#
loop_
_entity_poly.entity_id
_entity_poly.type
_entity_poly.pdbx_seq_one_letter_code
_entity_poly.pdbx_strand_id
1 'polypeptide(L)' 'MAFRKKIYTDLTTLQADLDEWLMYYNHHRTHQGKMCCGRTPMATLLDGKRIWVEKNLSSN' A
#
# COMPACT_ATOMS: atom_id res chain seq x y z
N MET A 1 6.04 4.36 15.85
CA MET A 1 6.97 4.02 14.75
C MET A 1 7.75 2.78 15.17
N ALA A 2 7.80 1.74 14.33
CA ALA A 2 8.58 0.53 14.59
C ALA A 2 9.81 0.54 13.69
N PHE A 3 11.00 0.66 14.27
CA PHE A 3 12.26 0.51 13.56
C PHE A 3 12.63 -0.97 13.53
N ARG A 4 12.90 -1.53 12.34
CA ARG A 4 13.38 -2.91 12.24
C ARG A 4 14.82 -2.98 12.75
N LYS A 5 15.08 -3.96 13.62
CA LYS A 5 16.38 -4.20 14.25
C LYS A 5 17.15 -5.40 13.68
N LYS A 6 16.56 -6.10 12.68
CA LYS A 6 17.16 -7.29 12.06
C LYS A 6 18.30 -6.86 11.14
N ILE A 7 19.48 -7.48 11.30
CA ILE A 7 20.60 -7.35 10.37
C ILE A 7 20.49 -8.48 9.34
N TYR A 8 20.53 -8.11 8.06
CA TYR A 8 20.45 -9.06 6.95
C TYR A 8 21.85 -9.38 6.45
N THR A 9 22.13 -10.67 6.27
CA THR A 9 23.42 -11.18 5.78
C THR A 9 23.40 -11.46 4.28
N ASP A 10 22.22 -11.51 3.68
CA ASP A 10 22.00 -11.78 2.26
C ASP A 10 20.80 -10.99 1.72
N LEU A 11 20.80 -10.75 0.41
CA LEU A 11 19.78 -9.94 -0.27
C LEU A 11 18.43 -10.67 -0.36
N THR A 12 18.45 -12.00 -0.47
CA THR A 12 17.22 -12.81 -0.60
C THR A 12 16.35 -12.69 0.64
N THR A 13 16.95 -12.83 1.82
CA THR A 13 16.25 -12.69 3.11
C THR A 13 15.73 -11.26 3.30
N LEU A 14 16.49 -10.25 2.88
CA LEU A 14 16.02 -8.86 2.91
C LEU A 14 14.80 -8.67 2.01
N GLN A 15 14.84 -9.19 0.78
CA GLN A 15 13.75 -9.03 -0.18
C GLN A 15 12.46 -9.70 0.33
N ALA A 16 12.55 -10.94 0.85
CA ALA A 16 11.40 -11.65 1.39
C ALA A 16 10.72 -10.88 2.53
N ASP A 17 11.49 -10.37 3.50
CA ASP A 17 10.96 -9.57 4.62
C ASP A 17 10.38 -8.21 4.15
N LEU A 18 10.85 -7.67 3.03
CA LEU A 18 10.29 -6.45 2.42
C LEU A 18 8.97 -6.74 1.72
N ASP A 19 8.92 -7.81 0.93
CA ASP A 19 7.73 -8.22 0.18
C ASP A 19 6.57 -8.54 1.13
N GLU A 20 6.83 -9.30 2.19
CA GLU A 20 5.83 -9.60 3.23
C GLU A 20 5.30 -8.32 3.88
N TRP A 21 6.19 -7.40 4.24
CA TRP A 21 5.77 -6.16 4.87
C TRP A 21 5.00 -5.24 3.94
N LEU A 22 5.38 -5.15 2.66
CA LEU A 22 4.65 -4.38 1.65
C LEU A 22 3.24 -4.94 1.47
N MET A 23 3.11 -6.27 1.42
CA MET A 23 1.81 -6.93 1.35
C MET A 23 0.94 -6.56 2.56
N TYR A 24 1.47 -6.70 3.77
CA TYR A 24 0.75 -6.32 5.00
C TYR A 24 0.36 -4.83 4.99
N TYR A 25 1.31 -3.94 4.69
CA TYR A 25 1.08 -2.50 4.71
C TYR A 25 0.00 -2.08 3.70
N ASN A 26 0.08 -2.59 2.47
CA ASN A 26 -0.83 -2.19 1.40
C ASN A 26 -2.23 -2.77 1.57
N HIS A 27 -2.35 -4.00 2.08
CA HIS A 27 -3.62 -4.74 2.08
C HIS A 27 -4.29 -4.91 3.43
N HIS A 28 -3.55 -4.84 4.54
CA HIS A 28 -4.10 -5.16 5.87
C HIS A 28 -4.08 -3.96 6.80
N ARG A 29 -3.08 -3.09 6.67
CA ARG A 29 -2.96 -1.93 7.54
C ARG A 29 -3.95 -0.84 7.13
N THR A 30 -4.93 -0.58 7.98
CA THR A 30 -5.83 0.57 7.85
C THR A 30 -5.17 1.84 8.38
N HIS A 31 -5.30 2.94 7.64
CA HIS A 31 -4.73 4.22 8.03
C HIS A 31 -5.83 5.27 8.22
N GLN A 32 -5.84 5.95 9.37
CA GLN A 32 -6.73 7.10 9.63
C GLN A 32 -6.23 8.42 8.99
N GLY A 33 -5.23 8.36 8.10
CA GLY A 33 -4.79 9.54 7.37
C GLY A 33 -5.88 10.07 6.44
N LYS A 34 -5.87 11.38 6.16
CA LYS A 34 -6.86 12.11 5.34
C LYS A 34 -7.22 11.43 4.01
N MET A 35 -6.26 10.74 3.39
CA MET A 35 -6.47 10.09 2.08
C MET A 35 -7.11 8.70 2.21
N CYS A 36 -6.73 7.94 3.23
CA CYS A 36 -7.17 6.56 3.39
C CYS A 36 -8.49 6.48 4.16
N CYS A 37 -8.76 7.42 5.08
CA CYS A 37 -10.03 7.50 5.83
C CYS A 37 -10.41 6.16 6.51
N GLY A 38 -9.43 5.46 7.09
CA GLY A 38 -9.65 4.15 7.71
C GLY A 38 -9.60 2.97 6.72
N ARG A 39 -9.48 3.20 5.42
CA ARG A 39 -9.22 2.16 4.42
C ARG A 39 -7.74 1.79 4.38
N THR A 40 -7.45 0.71 3.66
CA THR A 40 -6.08 0.31 3.35
C THR A 40 -5.55 1.13 2.16
N PRO A 41 -4.23 1.27 2.01
CA PRO A 41 -3.64 1.94 0.86
C PRO A 41 -4.12 1.35 -0.48
N MET A 42 -4.20 0.02 -0.60
CA MET A 42 -4.63 -0.62 -1.83
C MET A 42 -6.11 -0.32 -2.15
N ALA A 43 -7.00 -0.36 -1.16
CA ALA A 43 -8.40 -0.01 -1.37
C ALA A 43 -8.55 1.46 -1.82
N THR A 44 -7.74 2.36 -1.27
CA THR A 44 -7.71 3.78 -1.66
C THR A 44 -7.23 3.95 -3.11
N LEU A 45 -6.19 3.21 -3.52
CA LEU A 45 -5.65 3.25 -4.87
C LEU A 45 -6.67 2.79 -5.91
N LEU A 46 -7.35 1.67 -5.65
CA LEU A 46 -8.36 1.10 -6.57
C LEU A 46 -9.54 2.05 -6.76
N ASP A 47 -10.00 2.68 -5.68
CA ASP A 47 -11.06 3.68 -5.72
C ASP A 47 -10.64 4.92 -6.53
N GLY A 48 -9.41 5.41 -6.32
CA GLY A 48 -8.84 6.50 -7.12
C GLY A 48 -8.74 6.17 -8.61
N LYS A 49 -8.33 4.94 -8.94
CA LYS A 49 -8.27 4.45 -10.33
C LYS A 49 -9.65 4.44 -10.98
N ARG A 50 -10.68 3.97 -10.26
CA ARG A 50 -12.07 3.97 -10.75
C ARG A 50 -12.54 5.40 -11.07
N ILE A 51 -12.35 6.34 -10.16
CA ILE A 51 -12.71 7.76 -10.36
C ILE A 51 -11.99 8.34 -11.57
N TRP A 52 -10.71 8.03 -11.76
CA TRP A 52 -9.97 8.48 -12.94
C TRP A 52 -10.55 7.93 -14.23
N VAL A 53 -10.87 6.63 -14.29
CA VAL A 53 -11.48 6.00 -15.47
C VAL A 53 -12.83 6.65 -15.79
N GLU A 54 -13.68 6.84 -14.79
CA GLU A 54 -15.00 7.49 -14.95
C GLU A 54 -14.87 8.90 -15.55
N LYS A 55 -13.91 9.71 -15.07
CA LYS A 55 -13.67 11.06 -15.60
C LYS A 55 -13.13 11.08 -17.02
N ASN A 56 -12.30 10.12 -17.39
CA ASN A 56 -11.77 10.02 -18.76
C ASN A 56 -12.86 9.59 -19.74
N LEU A 57 -13.74 8.67 -19.32
CA LEU A 57 -14.87 8.21 -20.14
C LEU A 57 -15.96 9.27 -20.30
N SER A 58 -16.18 10.13 -19.30
CA SER A 58 -17.15 11.24 -19.37
C SER A 58 -16.67 12.44 -20.19
N SER A 59 -15.41 12.43 -20.63
CA SER A 59 -14.78 13.53 -21.39
C SER A 59 -14.69 13.23 -22.90
N ASN A 60 -15.36 12.17 -23.35
CA ASN A 60 -15.41 11.69 -24.73
C ASN A 60 -16.88 11.57 -25.17
#